data_AF-A0A538F2D5-F1
#
_entry.id   AF-A0A538F2D5-F1
#
_cell.length_a   1.000
_cell.length_b   1.000
_cell.length_c   1.000
_cell.angle_alpha   90.00
_cell.angle_beta   90.00
_cell.angle_gamma   90.00
#
_symmetry.space_group_name_H-M   'P 1'
#
loop_
_entity.id
_entity.type
_entity.pdbx_description
1 polymer ?
#
loop_
_entity_poly.entity_id
_entity_poly.type
_entity_poly.pdbx_seq_one_letter_code
_entity_poly.pdbx_strand_id
1 'polypeptide(L)'
;MATTVRHDLLGCDGFRVETPDGLVGWVEEAWLGAESEPAALAIRMIDGRDCLLLAEDVETVVRESELVRMRPEARLLELDLPRVDTASTNGLSASWRTTGEVLEPPEPPGAVALFLLAFRPWRLAPPPRPESERPLWVNLVVLYTALTLVVGLVIGLCFLVARIATGSAI
;
A
#
# COMPACT_ATOMS: atom_id res chain seq x y z
N MET A 1 10.44 -30.21 -11.32
CA MET A 1 10.30 -29.09 -12.27
C MET A 1 9.98 -27.85 -11.42
N ALA A 2 10.99 -27.26 -10.79
CA ALA A 2 10.82 -26.22 -9.75
C ALA A 2 11.96 -25.18 -9.73
N THR A 3 13.05 -25.43 -10.44
CA THR A 3 14.24 -24.58 -10.49
C THR A 3 14.13 -23.41 -11.47
N THR A 4 13.28 -23.51 -12.50
CA THR A 4 13.12 -22.45 -13.51
C THR A 4 12.39 -21.23 -12.94
N VAL A 5 11.33 -21.44 -12.15
CA VAL A 5 10.54 -20.34 -11.56
C VAL A 5 11.38 -19.46 -10.64
N ARG A 6 12.36 -20.03 -9.91
CA ARG A 6 13.17 -19.27 -8.93
C ARG A 6 13.96 -18.15 -9.59
N HIS A 7 14.77 -18.43 -10.62
CA HIS A 7 15.57 -17.38 -11.27
C HIS A 7 14.71 -16.28 -11.91
N ASP A 8 13.50 -16.62 -12.34
CA ASP A 8 12.59 -15.68 -12.98
C ASP A 8 12.02 -14.63 -12.00
N LEU A 9 12.16 -14.82 -10.68
CA LEU A 9 11.71 -13.89 -9.65
C LEU A 9 12.58 -12.64 -9.52
N LEU A 10 13.82 -12.67 -10.03
CA LEU A 10 14.70 -11.51 -9.99
C LEU A 10 14.24 -10.42 -10.97
N GLY A 11 14.17 -9.19 -10.48
CA GLY A 11 13.74 -8.03 -11.25
C GLY A 11 12.23 -7.98 -11.50
N CYS A 12 11.44 -8.64 -10.66
CA CYS A 12 9.98 -8.55 -10.66
C CYS A 12 9.46 -7.36 -9.86
N ASP A 13 10.31 -6.44 -9.44
CA ASP A 13 9.93 -5.27 -8.65
C ASP A 13 8.89 -4.43 -9.40
N GLY A 14 7.77 -4.16 -8.74
CA GLY A 14 6.61 -3.47 -9.30
C GLY A 14 5.64 -4.37 -10.10
N PHE A 15 5.90 -5.67 -10.23
CA PHE A 15 4.97 -6.58 -10.90
C PHE A 15 3.69 -6.76 -10.07
N ARG A 16 2.55 -6.89 -10.74
CA ARG A 16 1.28 -7.24 -10.10
C ARG A 16 1.31 -8.68 -9.63
N VAL A 17 0.64 -8.96 -8.52
CA VAL A 17 0.45 -10.31 -8.02
C VAL A 17 -1.03 -10.64 -8.03
N GLU A 18 -1.39 -11.72 -8.71
CA GLU A 18 -2.78 -12.18 -8.85
C GLU A 18 -2.94 -13.63 -8.36
N THR A 19 -4.07 -13.89 -7.73
CA THR A 19 -4.64 -15.23 -7.50
C THR A 19 -5.74 -15.50 -8.53
N PRO A 20 -6.24 -16.74 -8.64
CA PRO A 20 -7.42 -17.02 -9.45
C PRO A 20 -8.64 -16.16 -9.11
N ASP A 21 -8.74 -15.70 -7.86
CA ASP A 21 -9.85 -14.90 -7.35
C ASP A 21 -9.68 -13.39 -7.58
N GLY A 22 -8.46 -12.92 -7.90
CA GLY A 22 -8.23 -11.52 -8.27
C GLY A 22 -6.86 -10.98 -7.92
N LEU A 23 -6.77 -9.64 -7.96
CA LEU A 23 -5.54 -8.91 -7.63
C LEU A 23 -5.29 -8.93 -6.12
N VAL A 24 -4.10 -9.41 -5.74
CA VAL A 24 -3.64 -9.44 -4.35
C VAL A 24 -2.83 -8.20 -4.01
N GLY A 25 -1.93 -7.77 -4.90
CA GLY A 25 -0.99 -6.70 -4.60
C GLY A 25 0.09 -6.52 -5.65
N TRP A 26 1.23 -5.97 -5.21
CA TRP A 26 2.41 -5.74 -6.05
C TRP A 26 3.68 -6.21 -5.34
N VAL A 27 4.62 -6.71 -6.14
CA VAL A 27 5.96 -7.05 -5.67
C VAL A 27 6.71 -5.76 -5.35
N GLU A 28 7.20 -5.64 -4.12
CA GLU A 28 8.08 -4.55 -3.70
C GLU A 28 9.54 -4.91 -3.98
N GLU A 29 9.96 -6.11 -3.60
CA GLU A 29 11.33 -6.60 -3.77
C GLU A 29 11.42 -8.13 -3.75
N ALA A 30 12.46 -8.67 -4.39
CA ALA A 30 12.83 -10.08 -4.29
C ALA A 30 13.76 -10.34 -3.10
N TRP A 31 13.43 -11.35 -2.30
CA TRP A 31 14.21 -11.77 -1.13
C TRP A 31 15.10 -12.95 -1.45
N LEU A 32 16.36 -12.84 -1.05
CA LEU A 32 17.37 -13.85 -1.31
C LEU A 32 17.52 -14.80 -0.12
N GLY A 33 17.64 -16.09 -0.42
CA GLY A 33 18.01 -17.13 0.54
C GLY A 33 19.51 -17.13 0.86
N ALA A 34 19.93 -18.11 1.65
CA ALA A 34 21.31 -18.23 2.14
C ALA A 34 22.36 -18.31 1.02
N GLU A 35 22.00 -18.85 -0.15
CA GLU A 35 22.90 -18.97 -1.31
C GLU A 35 22.75 -17.83 -2.32
N SER A 36 22.17 -16.69 -1.91
CA SER A 36 21.84 -15.56 -2.81
C SER A 36 20.89 -15.93 -3.96
N GLU A 37 20.16 -17.03 -3.83
CA GLU A 37 19.08 -17.39 -4.74
C GLU A 37 17.77 -16.71 -4.33
N PRO A 38 16.93 -16.26 -5.28
CA PRO A 38 15.60 -15.76 -4.96
C PRO A 38 14.75 -16.85 -4.29
N ALA A 39 14.39 -16.59 -3.02
CA ALA A 39 13.68 -17.52 -2.16
C ALA A 39 12.23 -17.08 -1.90
N ALA A 40 11.96 -15.78 -1.98
CA ALA A 40 10.63 -15.22 -1.77
C ALA A 40 10.47 -13.85 -2.45
N LEU A 41 9.24 -13.37 -2.51
CA LEU A 41 8.88 -12.02 -2.93
C LEU A 41 8.20 -11.30 -1.77
N ALA A 42 8.68 -10.10 -1.45
CA ALA A 42 7.94 -9.18 -0.60
C ALA A 42 6.85 -8.50 -1.44
N ILE A 43 5.63 -8.54 -0.95
CA ILE A 43 4.44 -8.05 -1.64
C ILE A 43 3.73 -7.04 -0.75
N ARG A 44 3.42 -5.88 -1.31
CA ARG A 44 2.45 -4.96 -0.74
C ARG A 44 1.07 -5.33 -1.25
N MET A 45 0.20 -5.76 -0.34
CA MET A 45 -1.19 -6.08 -0.66
C MET A 45 -2.02 -4.82 -0.94
N ILE A 46 -3.14 -5.00 -1.65
CA ILE A 46 -4.08 -3.92 -1.99
C ILE A 46 -4.67 -3.19 -0.77
N ASP A 47 -4.71 -3.86 0.38
CA ASP A 47 -5.18 -3.29 1.65
C ASP A 47 -4.07 -2.51 2.40
N GLY A 48 -2.87 -2.48 1.85
CA GLY A 48 -1.72 -1.78 2.40
C GLY A 48 -0.86 -2.60 3.36
N ARG A 49 -1.19 -3.88 3.65
CA ARG A 49 -0.34 -4.78 4.45
C ARG A 49 0.82 -5.33 3.65
N ASP A 50 1.89 -5.70 4.34
CA ASP A 50 3.07 -6.36 3.75
C ASP A 50 2.99 -7.87 3.98
N CYS A 51 3.25 -8.63 2.92
CA CYS A 51 3.32 -10.08 3.01
C CYS A 51 4.50 -10.64 2.22
N LEU A 52 4.85 -11.88 2.52
CA LEU A 52 5.91 -12.65 1.89
C LEU A 52 5.28 -13.82 1.15
N LEU A 53 5.56 -13.91 -0.14
CA LEU A 53 5.21 -15.06 -0.97
C LEU A 53 6.46 -15.89 -1.23
N LEU A 54 6.43 -17.16 -0.84
CA LEU A 54 7.55 -18.07 -1.10
C LEU A 54 7.67 -18.37 -2.59
N ALA A 55 8.90 -18.55 -3.08
CA ALA A 55 9.16 -18.88 -4.48
C ALA A 55 8.46 -20.17 -4.94
N GLU A 56 8.24 -21.10 -4.01
CA GLU A 56 7.53 -22.37 -4.27
C GLU A 56 6.02 -22.22 -4.45
N ASP A 57 5.44 -21.11 -3.98
CA ASP A 57 4.03 -20.78 -4.08
C ASP A 57 3.72 -19.90 -5.30
N VAL A 58 4.74 -19.53 -6.08
CA VAL A 58 4.60 -18.88 -7.38
C VAL A 58 4.27 -19.94 -8.44
N GLU A 59 3.20 -19.71 -9.19
CA GLU A 59 2.82 -20.55 -10.32
C GLU A 59 3.62 -20.17 -11.57
N THR A 60 3.58 -18.89 -11.94
CA THR A 60 4.26 -18.39 -13.14
C THR A 60 4.52 -16.89 -13.07
N VAL A 61 5.53 -16.43 -13.80
CA VAL A 61 5.87 -15.02 -14.00
C VAL A 61 5.69 -14.69 -15.48
N VAL A 62 4.81 -13.74 -15.77
CA VAL A 62 4.54 -13.22 -17.13
C VAL A 62 5.14 -11.82 -17.25
N ARG A 63 6.38 -11.76 -17.75
CA ARG A 63 7.17 -10.52 -17.80
C ARG A 63 6.58 -9.48 -18.75
N GLU A 64 5.99 -9.91 -19.85
CA GLU A 64 5.39 -9.04 -20.87
C GLU A 64 4.25 -8.18 -20.32
N SER A 65 3.54 -8.71 -19.31
CA SER A 65 2.41 -8.06 -18.64
C SER A 65 2.72 -7.60 -17.21
N GLU A 66 3.98 -7.75 -16.79
CA GLU A 66 4.45 -7.43 -15.43
C GLU A 66 3.56 -8.08 -14.35
N LEU A 67 3.37 -9.40 -14.48
CA LEU A 67 2.44 -10.18 -13.67
C LEU A 67 3.11 -11.40 -13.06
N VAL A 68 2.87 -11.64 -11.77
CA VAL A 68 3.18 -12.86 -11.04
C VAL A 68 1.86 -13.53 -10.68
N ARG A 69 1.67 -14.78 -11.09
CA ARG A 69 0.53 -15.59 -10.64
C ARG A 69 0.92 -16.45 -9.47
N MET A 70 0.11 -16.38 -8.44
CA MET A 70 0.18 -17.26 -7.27
C MET A 70 -0.54 -18.57 -7.55
N ARG A 71 -0.06 -19.64 -6.93
CA ARG A 71 -0.82 -20.89 -6.86
C ARG A 71 -2.11 -20.69 -6.05
N PRO A 72 -3.18 -21.45 -6.33
CA PRO A 72 -4.44 -21.36 -5.59
C PRO A 72 -4.27 -21.64 -4.09
N GLU A 73 -3.36 -22.54 -3.71
CA GLU A 73 -3.07 -22.92 -2.33
C GLU A 73 -1.88 -22.16 -1.72
N ALA A 74 -1.41 -21.11 -2.39
CA ALA A 74 -0.27 -20.31 -1.95
C ALA A 74 -0.53 -19.68 -0.58
N ARG A 75 0.50 -19.66 0.27
CA ARG A 75 0.42 -19.03 1.58
C ARG A 75 1.16 -17.70 1.56
N LEU A 76 0.44 -16.62 1.88
CA LEU A 76 1.04 -15.33 2.13
C LEU A 76 1.41 -15.26 3.61
N LEU A 77 2.68 -15.03 3.93
CA LEU A 77 3.11 -14.85 5.31
C LEU A 77 3.15 -13.37 5.64
N GLU A 78 2.55 -12.94 6.75
CA GLU A 78 2.63 -11.53 7.13
C GLU A 78 4.08 -11.12 7.45
N LEU A 79 4.47 -9.96 6.92
CA LEU A 79 5.75 -9.34 7.20
C LEU A 79 5.59 -8.36 8.37
N ASP A 80 6.39 -8.53 9.43
CA ASP A 80 6.43 -7.58 10.55
C ASP A 80 7.06 -6.25 10.09
N LEU A 81 6.79 -5.19 10.85
CA LEU A 81 7.35 -3.87 10.58
C LEU A 81 8.89 -3.91 10.60
N PRO A 82 9.57 -3.14 9.72
CA PRO A 82 11.03 -3.05 9.71
C PRO A 82 11.55 -2.63 11.09
N ARG A 83 12.40 -3.46 11.69
CA ARG A 83 13.11 -3.13 12.93
C ARG A 83 14.45 -2.51 12.57
N VAL A 84 14.63 -1.25 12.94
CA VAL A 84 15.87 -0.53 12.69
C VAL A 84 16.74 -0.61 13.94
N ASP A 85 17.78 -1.45 13.90
CA ASP A 85 18.79 -1.54 14.93
C ASP A 85 19.88 -0.50 14.68
N THR A 86 20.04 0.41 15.64
CA THR A 86 21.10 1.44 15.66
C THR A 86 22.36 0.96 16.39
N ALA A 87 22.40 -0.29 16.83
CA ALA A 87 23.37 -0.79 17.80
C ALA A 87 24.73 -1.22 17.22
N SER A 88 24.90 -1.28 15.89
CA SER A 88 26.20 -1.66 15.32
C SER A 88 27.12 -0.44 15.24
N THR A 89 28.37 -0.61 15.64
CA THR A 89 29.42 0.42 15.69
C THR A 89 29.71 1.09 14.32
N ASN A 90 29.05 0.66 13.23
CA ASN A 90 29.32 1.18 11.89
C ASN A 90 28.11 1.25 10.94
N GLY A 91 26.86 1.29 11.43
CA GLY A 91 25.74 1.52 10.51
C GLY A 91 24.35 1.26 11.06
N LEU A 92 23.40 1.99 10.48
CA LEU A 92 21.96 1.75 10.60
C LEU A 92 21.65 0.41 9.92
N SER A 93 21.14 -0.56 10.67
CA SER A 93 20.76 -1.87 10.13
C SER A 93 19.25 -2.03 10.25
N ALA A 94 18.57 -2.30 9.15
CA ALA A 94 17.16 -2.68 9.18
C ALA A 94 17.05 -4.21 9.07
N SER A 95 16.24 -4.82 9.93
CA SER A 95 15.91 -6.24 9.91
C SER A 95 14.41 -6.42 9.78
N TRP A 96 14.00 -7.41 9.00
CA TRP A 96 12.62 -7.78 8.80
C TRP A 96 12.42 -9.22 9.25
N ARG A 97 11.24 -9.51 9.79
CA ARG A 97 10.88 -10.84 10.28
C ARG A 97 9.46 -11.14 9.84
N THR A 98 9.18 -12.39 9.49
CA THR A 98 7.78 -12.83 9.35
C THR A 98 7.19 -12.97 10.75
N THR A 99 5.93 -12.55 10.95
CA THR A 99 5.21 -12.80 12.21
C THR A 99 4.89 -14.29 12.38
N GLY A 100 4.89 -15.03 11.25
CA GLY A 100 4.52 -16.45 11.21
C GLY A 100 3.01 -16.65 11.00
N GLU A 101 2.23 -15.58 10.95
CA GLU A 101 0.82 -15.64 10.58
C GLU A 101 0.66 -15.78 9.07
N VAL A 102 -0.30 -16.62 8.67
CA VAL A 102 -0.72 -16.76 7.28
C VAL A 102 -1.83 -15.76 7.04
N LEU A 103 -1.61 -14.87 6.09
CA LEU A 103 -2.60 -13.93 5.61
C LEU A 103 -3.46 -14.61 4.55
N GLU A 104 -4.77 -14.54 4.76
CA GLU A 104 -5.72 -14.82 3.70
C GLU A 104 -5.65 -13.70 2.64
N PRO A 105 -5.69 -14.05 1.34
CA PRO A 105 -5.77 -13.06 0.28
C PRO A 105 -6.94 -12.11 0.53
N PRO A 106 -6.77 -10.79 0.34
CA PRO A 106 -7.85 -9.84 0.55
C PRO A 106 -8.99 -10.10 -0.42
N GLU A 107 -10.23 -9.82 0.02
CA GLU A 107 -11.40 -9.90 -0.87
C GLU A 107 -11.18 -9.02 -2.12
N PRO A 108 -11.59 -9.49 -3.31
CA PRO A 108 -11.35 -8.77 -4.54
C PRO A 108 -11.99 -7.37 -4.49
N PRO A 109 -11.26 -6.32 -4.90
CA PRO A 109 -11.77 -4.96 -4.83
C PRO A 109 -13.00 -4.83 -5.73
N GLY A 110 -14.06 -4.18 -5.23
CA GLY A 110 -15.24 -3.87 -6.03
C GLY A 110 -14.89 -3.04 -7.28
N ALA A 111 -15.73 -3.08 -8.31
CA ALA A 111 -15.44 -2.52 -9.64
C ALA A 111 -14.92 -1.06 -9.63
N VAL A 112 -15.40 -0.23 -8.70
CA VAL A 112 -14.96 1.17 -8.54
C VAL A 112 -13.51 1.25 -8.03
N ALA A 113 -13.14 0.40 -7.07
CA ALA A 113 -11.77 0.32 -6.57
C ALA A 113 -10.83 -0.22 -7.65
N LEU A 114 -11.25 -1.25 -8.39
CA LEU A 114 -10.49 -1.83 -9.49
C LEU A 114 -10.22 -0.80 -10.61
N PHE A 115 -11.19 0.06 -10.90
CA PHE A 115 -11.00 1.20 -11.81
C PHE A 115 -9.98 2.21 -11.27
N LEU A 116 -10.07 2.60 -9.98
CA LEU A 116 -9.08 3.50 -9.36
C LEU A 116 -7.67 2.90 -9.34
N LEU A 117 -7.55 1.57 -9.17
CA LEU A 117 -6.28 0.85 -9.24
C LEU A 117 -5.71 0.85 -10.66
N ALA A 118 -6.55 0.77 -11.70
CA ALA A 118 -6.10 0.81 -13.10
C ALA A 118 -5.53 2.17 -13.55
N PHE A 119 -5.97 3.27 -12.93
CA PHE A 119 -5.52 4.63 -13.27
C PHE A 119 -4.30 5.12 -12.46
N ARG A 120 -3.83 4.35 -11.47
CA ARG A 120 -2.66 4.71 -10.65
C ARG A 120 -1.37 4.24 -11.35
N PRO A 121 -0.40 5.13 -11.58
CA PRO A 121 0.94 4.74 -12.00
C PRO A 121 1.70 4.18 -10.77
N TRP A 122 1.46 2.92 -10.42
CA TRP A 122 2.05 2.26 -9.24
C TRP A 122 3.58 2.18 -9.27
N ARG A 123 4.19 2.30 -10.45
CA ARG A 123 5.64 2.45 -10.60
C ARG A 123 6.24 3.67 -9.87
N LEU A 124 5.41 4.63 -9.44
CA LEU A 124 5.88 5.86 -8.78
C LEU A 124 5.64 5.90 -7.27
N ALA A 125 4.75 5.09 -6.70
CA ALA A 125 4.54 5.04 -5.25
C ALA A 125 3.76 3.79 -4.82
N PRO A 126 4.27 3.04 -3.82
CA PRO A 126 3.51 1.99 -3.13
C PRO A 126 2.17 2.50 -2.59
N PRO A 127 1.16 1.64 -2.44
CA PRO A 127 -0.03 1.95 -1.65
C PRO A 127 0.39 2.54 -0.29
N PRO A 128 -0.20 3.68 0.13
CA PRO A 128 0.14 4.27 1.42
C PRO A 128 -0.19 3.27 2.52
N ARG A 129 0.75 3.06 3.45
CA ARG A 129 0.52 2.23 4.64
C ARG A 129 -0.73 2.72 5.36
N PRO A 130 -1.57 1.86 5.96
CA PRO A 130 -2.65 2.33 6.82
C PRO A 130 -2.12 3.20 7.97
N GLU A 131 -0.87 2.95 8.40
CA GLU A 131 -0.12 3.75 9.38
C GLU A 131 0.70 4.90 8.77
N SER A 132 0.64 5.09 7.45
CA SER A 132 1.22 6.27 6.80
C SER A 132 0.45 7.47 7.31
N GLU A 133 1.05 8.20 8.25
CA GLU A 133 0.56 9.50 8.68
C GLU A 133 0.14 10.30 7.44
N ARG A 134 -1.11 10.80 7.45
CA ARG A 134 -1.59 11.65 6.37
C ARG A 134 -0.54 12.75 6.15
N PRO A 135 -0.11 13.00 4.90
CA PRO A 135 0.95 13.95 4.69
C PRO A 135 0.53 15.30 5.28
N LEU A 136 1.38 15.88 6.13
CA LEU A 136 1.03 16.99 7.05
C LEU A 136 0.33 18.16 6.35
N TRP A 137 0.65 18.40 5.07
CA TRP A 137 0.01 19.44 4.26
C TRP A 137 -1.50 19.21 4.06
N VAL A 138 -1.98 17.97 4.00
CA VAL A 138 -3.42 17.66 3.89
C VAL A 138 -4.15 18.10 5.15
N ASN A 139 -3.56 17.82 6.33
CA ASN A 139 -4.12 18.29 7.60
C ASN A 139 -4.11 19.83 7.68
N LEU A 140 -3.06 20.48 7.17
CA LEU A 140 -3.02 21.94 7.07
C LEU A 140 -4.13 22.47 6.16
N VAL A 141 -4.29 21.93 4.95
CA VAL A 141 -5.35 22.37 4.02
C VAL A 141 -6.74 22.17 4.63
N VAL A 142 -7.02 21.03 5.25
CA VAL A 142 -8.29 20.78 5.94
C VAL A 142 -8.52 21.75 7.08
N LEU A 143 -7.50 21.97 7.93
CA LEU A 143 -7.56 22.90 9.05
C LEU A 143 -7.82 24.35 8.58
N TYR A 144 -7.08 24.82 7.58
CA TYR A 144 -7.26 26.16 7.03
C TYR A 144 -8.62 26.32 6.35
N THR A 145 -9.09 25.30 5.63
CA THR A 145 -10.43 25.30 5.02
C THR A 145 -11.51 25.40 6.10
N ALA A 146 -11.44 24.58 7.15
CA ALA A 146 -12.37 24.63 8.27
C ALA A 146 -12.33 26.00 8.97
N LEU A 147 -11.14 26.56 9.19
CA LEU A 147 -10.96 27.88 9.78
C LEU A 147 -11.61 28.98 8.92
N THR A 148 -11.37 28.98 7.60
CA THR A 148 -11.96 29.96 6.69
C THR A 148 -13.49 29.88 6.67
N LEU A 149 -14.05 28.67 6.76
CA LEU A 149 -15.49 28.46 6.83
C LEU A 149 -16.07 29.01 8.13
N VAL A 150 -15.43 28.77 9.27
CA VAL A 150 -15.82 29.33 10.58
C VAL A 150 -15.78 30.86 10.54
N VAL A 151 -14.69 31.44 10.05
CA VAL A 151 -14.54 32.91 9.95
C VAL A 151 -15.62 33.49 9.03
N GLY A 152 -15.84 32.90 7.85
CA GLY A 152 -16.88 33.34 6.92
C GLY A 152 -18.28 33.25 7.54
N LEU A 153 -18.57 32.19 8.30
CA LEU A 153 -19.84 32.01 8.98
C LEU A 153 -20.04 33.05 10.08
N VAL A 154 -19.03 33.33 10.90
CA VAL A 154 -19.10 34.38 11.95
C VAL A 154 -19.34 35.75 11.33
N ILE A 155 -18.60 36.11 10.28
CA ILE A 155 -18.78 37.38 9.56
C ILE A 155 -20.19 37.45 8.96
N GLY A 156 -20.61 36.40 8.24
CA GLY A 156 -21.94 36.33 7.65
C GLY A 156 -23.07 36.44 8.67
N LEU A 157 -22.92 35.78 9.83
CA LEU A 157 -23.89 35.86 10.92
C LEU A 157 -23.97 37.27 11.51
N CYS A 158 -22.84 37.96 11.66
CA CYS A 158 -22.82 39.36 12.11
C CYS A 158 -23.61 40.26 11.16
N PHE A 159 -23.40 40.12 9.85
CA PHE A 159 -24.15 40.87 8.84
C PHE A 159 -25.64 40.50 8.81
N LEU A 160 -25.96 39.21 8.96
CA LEU A 160 -27.34 38.74 9.01
C LEU A 160 -28.08 39.33 10.23
N VAL A 161 -27.47 39.28 11.41
CA VAL A 161 -28.02 39.85 12.65
C VAL A 161 -28.17 41.36 12.51
N ALA A 162 -27.15 42.06 11.97
CA ALA A 162 -27.24 43.49 11.72
C ALA A 162 -28.40 43.83 10.77
N ARG A 163 -28.58 43.06 9.69
CA ARG A 163 -29.69 43.22 8.74
C ARG A 163 -31.06 42.96 9.38
N ILE A 164 -31.18 41.95 10.24
CA ILE A 164 -32.42 41.67 10.97
C ILE A 164 -32.72 42.79 11.96
N ALA A 165 -31.72 43.25 12.71
CA ALA A 165 -31.86 44.29 13.73
C ALA A 165 -32.14 45.68 13.15
N THR A 166 -31.60 46.00 11.97
CA THR A 166 -31.88 47.26 11.25
C THR A 166 -33.19 47.23 10.46
N GLY A 167 -33.90 46.09 10.46
CA GLY A 167 -35.15 45.88 9.73
C GLY A 167 -34.90 45.64 8.24
N SER A 168 -35.63 44.80 7.51
CA SER A 168 -37.10 44.73 7.47
C SER A 168 -37.79 46.06 7.79
N ALA A 169 -37.16 47.17 7.39
CA ALA A 169 -37.83 48.43 7.14
C ALA A 169 -38.51 48.29 5.76
N ILE A 170 -39.64 47.59 5.76
CA ILE A 170 -40.72 47.76 4.78
C ILE A 170 -41.85 48.41 5.56
#